data_AF-A0A967GZ06-F1
#
_entry.id   AF-A0A967GZ06-F1
#
_cell.length_a   1.000
_cell.length_b   1.000
_cell.length_c   1.000
_cell.angle_alpha   90.00
_cell.angle_beta   90.00
_cell.angle_gamma   90.00
#
_symmetry.space_group_name_H-M   'P 1'
#
loop_
_entity.id
_entity.type
_entity.pdbx_description
1 polymer ?
#
loop_
_entity_poly.entity_id
_entity_poly.type
_entity_poly.pdbx_seq_one_letter_code
_entity_poly.pdbx_strand_id
1 'polypeptide(L)'
;MKTNRLHQYRTLLLSTLASLPVAAVGQDGGLPDNEVLKGLYPGETFSPYANRNFPSHVYWGDTHLHTGLSLDAGVFGNTLRPDDAYKLARGEQITSSTGLPVRLGRPLDWLVVTDHTDLMGIAPDIQKGTPNIMKIPDGKAWHEGFTKGGDAAGKAAFDLITKFSQGTLPEQIKEDYSPGSEVFMGVWEEIIDTAEKYNDPGKFTAFIGFEWTSVPKGFNLHR
;
A
#
# COMPACT_ATOMS: atom_id res chain seq x y z
N MET A 1 23.62 -88.95 9.66
CA MET A 1 22.32 -88.43 9.20
C MET A 1 21.86 -87.36 10.19
N LYS A 2 21.62 -86.12 9.72
CA LYS A 2 21.04 -84.95 10.43
C LYS A 2 21.90 -84.29 11.53
N THR A 3 22.76 -83.31 11.21
CA THR A 3 22.51 -81.84 11.14
C THR A 3 22.15 -81.18 12.47
N ASN A 4 23.17 -80.57 13.10
CA ASN A 4 23.04 -79.59 14.18
C ASN A 4 22.73 -78.19 13.62
N ARG A 5 21.68 -77.56 14.14
CA ARG A 5 21.29 -76.18 13.81
C ARG A 5 22.23 -75.19 14.50
N LEU A 6 23.00 -74.41 13.72
CA LEU A 6 23.60 -73.18 14.22
C LEU A 6 22.66 -72.00 13.92
N HIS A 7 22.37 -71.25 14.99
CA HIS A 7 21.77 -69.92 14.95
C HIS A 7 22.69 -68.97 14.20
N GLN A 8 22.17 -68.24 13.20
CA GLN A 8 22.83 -67.04 12.70
C GLN A 8 21.94 -65.84 12.94
N TYR A 9 22.51 -64.91 13.71
CA TYR A 9 21.95 -63.64 14.10
C TYR A 9 21.85 -62.70 12.90
N ARG A 10 20.74 -61.97 12.88
CA ARG A 10 20.44 -60.84 12.00
C ARG A 10 21.58 -59.82 12.01
N THR A 11 22.05 -59.42 10.83
CA THR A 11 22.75 -58.14 10.64
C THR A 11 21.88 -57.29 9.71
N LEU A 12 21.15 -56.33 10.27
CA LEU A 12 20.52 -55.25 9.52
C LEU A 12 21.62 -54.22 9.23
N LEU A 13 21.98 -54.02 7.96
CA LEU A 13 22.75 -52.86 7.55
C LEU A 13 21.80 -51.66 7.43
N LEU A 14 21.87 -50.73 8.37
CA LEU A 14 21.31 -49.39 8.20
C LEU A 14 22.24 -48.59 7.27
N SER A 15 21.78 -48.30 6.06
CA SER A 15 22.41 -47.30 5.19
C SER A 15 21.98 -45.91 5.63
N THR A 16 22.84 -45.22 6.38
CA THR A 16 22.71 -43.79 6.65
C THR A 16 23.08 -43.00 5.38
N LEU A 17 22.09 -42.44 4.69
CA LEU A 17 22.34 -41.39 3.70
C LEU A 17 22.78 -40.13 4.45
N ALA A 18 24.05 -39.78 4.33
CA ALA A 18 24.53 -38.45 4.71
C ALA A 18 24.08 -37.46 3.63
N SER A 19 23.00 -36.73 3.90
CA SER A 19 22.65 -35.53 3.12
C SER A 19 23.69 -34.45 3.40
N LEU A 20 24.62 -34.26 2.48
CA LEU A 20 25.50 -33.09 2.49
C LEU A 20 24.65 -31.82 2.28
N PRO A 21 24.76 -30.79 3.13
CA PRO A 21 24.15 -29.51 2.85
C PRO A 21 24.91 -28.89 1.68
N VAL A 22 24.28 -28.87 0.50
CA VAL A 22 24.72 -27.98 -0.59
C VAL A 22 24.42 -26.57 -0.11
N ALA A 23 25.47 -25.80 0.16
CA ALA A 23 25.33 -24.36 0.35
C ALA A 23 24.69 -23.80 -0.93
N ALA A 24 23.46 -23.30 -0.81
CA ALA A 24 22.87 -22.48 -1.86
C ALA A 24 23.70 -21.20 -1.94
N VAL A 25 24.69 -21.21 -2.82
CA VAL A 25 25.38 -19.99 -3.24
C VAL A 25 24.31 -19.19 -3.99
N GLY A 26 23.75 -18.17 -3.35
CA GLY A 26 22.93 -17.18 -4.03
C GLY A 26 23.73 -16.69 -5.23
N GLN A 27 23.10 -16.68 -6.41
CA GLN A 27 23.71 -16.19 -7.64
C GLN A 27 24.06 -14.71 -7.44
N ASP A 28 25.26 -14.44 -6.95
CA ASP A 28 25.93 -13.16 -7.14
C ASP A 28 26.16 -13.05 -8.64
N GLY A 29 25.62 -12.01 -9.27
CA GLY A 29 25.54 -11.85 -10.72
C GLY A 29 26.88 -11.61 -11.42
N GLY A 30 27.99 -12.07 -10.82
CA GLY A 30 29.36 -11.76 -11.20
C GLY A 30 29.67 -10.28 -10.99
N LEU A 31 30.90 -9.96 -10.59
CA LEU A 31 31.40 -8.61 -10.78
C LEU A 31 31.58 -8.39 -12.30
N PRO A 32 31.07 -7.28 -12.87
CA PRO A 32 31.25 -7.00 -14.29
C PRO A 32 32.74 -6.94 -14.65
N ASP A 33 33.07 -7.39 -15.86
CA ASP A 33 34.44 -7.35 -16.38
C ASP A 33 35.00 -5.92 -16.35
N ASN A 34 36.27 -5.77 -15.97
CA ASN A 34 36.94 -4.47 -15.86
C ASN A 34 36.96 -3.72 -17.20
N GLU A 35 36.98 -4.44 -18.33
CA GLU A 35 36.89 -3.83 -19.66
C GLU A 35 35.50 -3.19 -19.92
N VAL A 36 34.43 -3.76 -19.37
CA VAL A 36 33.07 -3.17 -19.42
C VAL A 36 33.01 -1.92 -18.54
N LEU A 37 33.63 -1.96 -17.36
CA LEU A 37 33.63 -0.85 -16.41
C LEU A 37 34.41 0.38 -16.91
N LYS A 38 35.53 0.18 -17.63
CA LYS A 38 36.35 1.28 -18.18
C LYS A 38 35.59 2.17 -19.17
N GLY A 39 34.66 1.60 -19.94
CA GLY A 39 33.83 2.36 -20.88
C GLY A 39 32.73 3.21 -20.22
N LEU A 40 32.41 2.94 -18.96
CA LEU A 40 31.33 3.61 -18.22
C LEU A 40 31.78 4.87 -17.47
N TYR A 41 33.09 5.08 -17.32
CA TYR A 41 33.65 6.22 -16.60
C TYR A 41 34.93 6.74 -17.29
N PRO A 42 34.86 7.84 -18.05
CA PRO A 42 35.93 8.24 -18.99
C PRO A 42 37.17 8.91 -18.37
N GLY A 43 37.30 9.01 -17.03
CA GLY A 43 38.55 9.47 -16.41
C GLY A 43 38.38 10.27 -15.11
N GLU A 44 39.47 10.93 -14.67
CA GLU A 44 39.49 11.81 -13.50
C GLU A 44 38.68 13.08 -13.76
N THR A 45 37.56 13.23 -13.06
CA THR A 45 36.76 14.46 -13.03
C THR A 45 36.69 14.95 -11.59
N PHE A 46 36.69 16.27 -11.40
CA PHE A 46 36.52 16.89 -10.06
C PHE A 46 35.21 16.45 -9.38
N SER A 47 34.17 16.15 -10.16
CA SER A 47 32.89 15.64 -9.67
C SER A 47 32.78 14.13 -9.93
N PRO A 48 32.80 13.27 -8.90
CA PRO A 48 32.75 11.81 -9.06
C PRO A 48 31.49 11.28 -9.78
N TYR A 49 30.46 12.12 -9.89
CA TYR A 49 29.19 11.79 -10.53
C TYR A 49 29.07 12.33 -11.95
N ALA A 50 29.91 13.30 -12.34
CA ALA A 50 29.88 13.82 -13.70
C ALA A 50 30.31 12.74 -14.71
N ASN A 51 29.64 12.70 -15.85
CA ASN A 51 29.85 11.69 -16.91
C ASN A 51 29.59 10.24 -16.50
N ARG A 52 29.02 9.99 -15.31
CA ARG A 52 28.53 8.67 -14.90
C ARG A 52 27.16 8.43 -15.53
N ASN A 53 27.09 7.59 -16.57
CA ASN A 53 25.86 7.33 -17.31
C ASN A 53 25.37 5.88 -17.16
N PHE A 54 25.35 5.37 -15.92
CA PHE A 54 24.82 4.05 -15.61
C PHE A 54 24.05 4.06 -14.29
N PRO A 55 22.94 3.30 -14.17
CA PRO A 55 22.21 3.18 -12.92
C PRO A 55 23.08 2.48 -11.88
N SER A 56 23.08 3.01 -10.67
CA SER A 56 23.87 2.47 -9.55
C SER A 56 23.07 2.30 -8.26
N HIS A 57 21.80 2.65 -8.32
CA HIS A 57 20.84 2.52 -7.23
C HIS A 57 19.60 1.84 -7.80
N VAL A 58 19.09 0.87 -7.05
CA VAL A 58 17.73 0.33 -7.24
C VAL A 58 16.87 0.99 -6.17
N TYR A 59 15.65 1.36 -6.51
CA TYR A 59 14.70 1.97 -5.59
C TYR A 59 13.42 1.13 -5.53
N TRP A 60 12.84 1.03 -4.33
CA TRP A 60 11.62 0.31 -4.03
C TRP A 60 10.57 1.32 -3.57
N GLY A 61 9.41 1.30 -4.19
CA GLY A 61 8.31 2.15 -3.79
C GLY A 61 6.99 1.66 -4.34
N ASP A 62 5.93 2.37 -3.98
CA ASP A 62 4.57 2.05 -4.36
C ASP A 62 3.93 3.26 -5.04
N THR A 63 3.39 3.04 -6.23
CA THR A 63 2.72 4.08 -7.04
C THR A 63 1.26 4.27 -6.67
N HIS A 64 0.68 3.37 -5.88
CA HIS A 64 -0.77 3.29 -5.75
C HIS A 64 -1.19 2.80 -4.36
N LEU A 65 -1.41 3.73 -3.43
CA LEU A 65 -1.81 3.43 -2.06
C LEU A 65 -2.98 4.30 -1.59
N HIS A 66 -4.00 3.66 -1.04
CA HIS A 66 -5.15 4.32 -0.44
C HIS A 66 -5.08 4.33 1.08
N THR A 67 -5.55 5.42 1.68
CA THR A 67 -5.70 5.65 3.11
C THR A 67 -7.19 5.68 3.48
N GLY A 68 -7.50 5.90 4.75
CA GLY A 68 -8.87 6.08 5.23
C GLY A 68 -9.55 7.37 4.71
N LEU A 69 -8.84 8.23 3.97
CA LEU A 69 -9.43 9.33 3.21
C LEU A 69 -10.13 8.88 1.94
N SER A 70 -9.64 7.78 1.34
CA SER A 70 -10.24 7.20 0.15
C SER A 70 -11.67 6.73 0.40
N LEU A 71 -12.53 6.86 -0.61
CA LEU A 71 -13.87 6.26 -0.57
C LEU A 71 -13.78 4.76 -0.29
N ASP A 72 -13.08 4.01 -1.13
CA ASP A 72 -13.05 2.54 -1.09
C ASP A 72 -12.38 2.00 0.18
N ALA A 73 -11.20 2.49 0.54
CA ALA A 73 -10.49 2.01 1.72
C ALA A 73 -11.20 2.46 3.02
N GLY A 74 -11.65 3.71 3.09
CA GLY A 74 -12.30 4.26 4.28
C GLY A 74 -13.63 3.58 4.61
N VAL A 75 -14.50 3.37 3.60
CA VAL A 75 -15.81 2.73 3.81
C VAL A 75 -15.71 1.23 4.13
N PHE A 76 -14.56 0.60 3.86
CA PHE A 76 -14.28 -0.78 4.25
C PHE A 76 -13.40 -0.88 5.52
N GLY A 77 -13.29 0.21 6.29
CA GLY A 77 -12.73 0.20 7.64
C GLY A 77 -11.24 0.50 7.72
N ASN A 78 -10.63 1.04 6.67
CA ASN A 78 -9.32 1.66 6.81
C ASN A 78 -9.44 2.96 7.59
N THR A 79 -8.81 3.03 8.76
CA THR A 79 -8.81 4.24 9.60
C THR A 79 -7.47 4.96 9.57
N LEU A 80 -6.48 4.43 8.86
CA LEU A 80 -5.13 4.99 8.76
C LEU A 80 -5.12 6.25 7.89
N ARG A 81 -4.29 7.22 8.25
CA ARG A 81 -4.17 8.51 7.54
C ARG A 81 -2.89 8.55 6.68
N PRO A 82 -2.72 9.55 5.80
CA PRO A 82 -1.47 9.74 5.08
C PRO A 82 -0.22 9.75 5.99
N ASP A 83 -0.32 10.30 7.21
CA ASP A 83 0.74 10.23 8.22
C ASP A 83 1.18 8.79 8.52
N ASP A 84 0.23 7.88 8.72
CA ASP A 84 0.52 6.48 9.05
C ASP A 84 1.10 5.75 7.84
N ALA A 85 0.61 6.05 6.64
CA ALA A 85 1.13 5.49 5.39
C ALA A 85 2.60 5.85 5.18
N TYR A 86 2.98 7.12 5.34
CA TYR A 86 4.37 7.54 5.19
C TYR A 86 5.28 7.01 6.31
N LYS A 87 4.81 6.96 7.55
CA LYS A 87 5.55 6.30 8.66
C LYS A 87 5.84 4.84 8.33
N LEU A 88 4.82 4.09 7.91
CA LEU A 88 4.95 2.69 7.55
C LEU A 88 5.93 2.51 6.38
N ALA A 89 5.80 3.33 5.32
CA ALA A 89 6.71 3.31 4.16
C ALA A 89 8.16 3.60 4.55
N ARG A 90 8.39 4.54 5.48
CA ARG A 90 9.72 4.86 6.03
C ARG A 90 10.25 3.81 7.02
N GLY A 91 9.49 2.72 7.24
CA GLY A 91 9.89 1.59 8.07
C GLY A 91 9.66 1.80 9.56
N GLU A 92 8.84 2.77 9.94
CA GLU A 92 8.35 2.92 11.31
C GLU A 92 7.27 1.87 11.61
N GLN A 93 7.06 1.57 12.89
CA GLN A 93 5.94 0.74 13.31
C GLN A 93 4.70 1.61 13.49
N ILE A 94 3.58 1.17 12.92
CA ILE A 94 2.26 1.78 13.12
C ILE A 94 1.30 0.80 13.79
N THR A 95 0.13 1.27 14.18
CA THR A 95 -0.98 0.41 14.62
C THR A 95 -1.98 0.30 13.47
N SER A 96 -2.34 -0.90 13.05
CA SER A 96 -3.33 -1.14 11.98
C SER A 96 -4.73 -0.70 12.40
N SER A 97 -5.65 -0.62 11.43
CA SER A 97 -7.08 -0.41 11.69
C SER A 97 -7.73 -1.48 12.59
N THR A 98 -7.07 -2.64 12.73
CA THR A 98 -7.50 -3.72 13.65
C THR A 98 -6.81 -3.67 15.01
N GLY A 99 -5.98 -2.66 15.27
CA GLY A 99 -5.28 -2.46 16.54
C GLY A 99 -3.97 -3.26 16.68
N LEU A 100 -3.51 -3.93 15.63
CA LEU A 100 -2.29 -4.74 15.67
C LEU A 100 -1.07 -3.92 15.22
N PRO A 101 0.12 -4.11 15.82
CA PRO A 101 1.33 -3.45 15.35
C PRO A 101 1.73 -3.99 13.96
N VAL A 102 2.08 -3.08 13.05
CA VAL A 102 2.52 -3.39 11.68
C VAL A 102 3.80 -2.61 11.35
N ARG A 103 4.73 -3.27 10.66
CA ARG A 103 5.96 -2.68 10.14
C ARG A 103 6.36 -3.40 8.85
N LEU A 104 6.84 -2.67 7.84
CA LEU A 104 7.39 -3.29 6.65
C LEU A 104 8.71 -4.01 6.97
N GLY A 105 8.91 -5.19 6.39
CA GLY A 105 10.20 -5.91 6.50
C GLY A 105 11.36 -5.16 5.85
N ARG A 106 11.05 -4.26 4.91
CA ARG A 106 11.98 -3.34 4.28
C ARG A 106 11.28 -1.97 4.07
N PRO A 107 11.89 -0.85 4.50
CA PRO A 107 11.40 0.48 4.15
C PRO A 107 11.41 0.72 2.63
N LEU A 108 10.48 1.53 2.16
CA LEU A 108 10.43 2.04 0.79
C LEU A 108 11.32 3.29 0.67
N ASP A 109 11.81 3.52 -0.54
CA ASP A 109 12.55 4.71 -0.94
C ASP A 109 11.59 5.84 -1.36
N TRP A 110 10.36 5.50 -1.74
CA TRP A 110 9.32 6.47 -2.09
C TRP A 110 7.91 5.88 -1.98
N LEU A 111 6.91 6.75 -1.85
CA LEU A 111 5.50 6.39 -1.84
C LEU A 111 4.67 7.49 -2.52
N VAL A 112 3.69 7.07 -3.33
CA VAL A 112 2.59 7.93 -3.78
C VAL A 112 1.33 7.53 -3.00
N VAL A 113 0.74 8.45 -2.25
CA VAL A 113 -0.61 8.28 -1.72
C VAL A 113 -1.57 8.73 -2.82
N THR A 114 -2.50 7.85 -3.20
CA THR A 114 -3.40 8.02 -4.36
C THR A 114 -4.84 7.76 -3.94
N ASP A 115 -5.30 8.44 -2.90
CA ASP A 115 -6.71 8.38 -2.51
C ASP A 115 -7.62 8.80 -3.68
N HIS A 116 -8.83 8.21 -3.75
CA HIS A 116 -9.83 8.60 -4.74
C HIS A 116 -10.18 10.08 -4.57
N THR A 117 -10.06 10.85 -5.65
CA THR A 117 -10.54 12.25 -5.69
C THR A 117 -12.05 12.33 -5.55
N ASP A 118 -12.77 11.38 -6.15
CA ASP A 118 -14.21 11.28 -6.04
C ASP A 118 -14.61 10.89 -4.61
N LEU A 119 -15.39 11.76 -3.96
CA LEU A 119 -15.81 11.58 -2.58
C LEU A 119 -14.66 11.51 -1.56
N MET A 120 -13.51 12.10 -1.87
CA MET A 120 -12.36 12.14 -0.98
C MET A 120 -12.76 12.73 0.40
N GLY A 121 -12.47 12.00 1.47
CA GLY A 121 -12.81 12.42 2.84
C GLY A 121 -14.25 12.12 3.28
N ILE A 122 -15.12 11.55 2.43
CA ILE A 122 -16.50 11.25 2.82
C ILE A 122 -16.58 10.18 3.92
N ALA A 123 -15.71 9.16 3.86
CA ALA A 123 -15.73 8.04 4.79
C ALA A 123 -15.55 8.47 6.26
N PRO A 124 -14.52 9.26 6.62
CA PRO A 124 -14.37 9.72 8.00
C PRO A 124 -15.53 10.63 8.45
N ASP A 125 -16.12 11.42 7.55
CA ASP A 125 -17.26 12.28 7.87
C ASP A 125 -18.54 11.48 8.15
N ILE A 126 -18.80 10.45 7.34
CA ILE A 126 -19.90 9.50 7.60
C ILE A 126 -19.67 8.78 8.93
N GLN A 127 -18.47 8.30 9.20
CA GLN A 127 -18.16 7.59 10.45
C GLN A 127 -18.31 8.52 11.68
N LYS A 128 -17.93 9.79 11.57
CA LYS A 128 -18.09 10.80 12.63
C LYS A 128 -19.51 11.33 12.76
N GLY A 129 -20.36 11.18 11.75
CA GLY A 129 -21.70 11.75 11.73
C GLY A 129 -21.66 13.28 11.68
N THR A 130 -20.84 13.85 10.79
CA THR A 130 -20.70 15.30 10.66
C THR A 130 -22.03 15.98 10.28
N PRO A 131 -22.23 17.27 10.63
CA PRO A 131 -23.51 17.93 10.39
C PRO A 131 -23.97 17.96 8.93
N ASN A 132 -23.05 18.00 7.96
CA ASN A 132 -23.40 17.98 6.54
C ASN A 132 -23.91 16.60 6.10
N ILE A 133 -23.31 15.52 6.61
CA ILE A 133 -23.79 14.15 6.38
C ILE A 133 -25.16 13.92 7.05
N MET A 134 -25.30 14.33 8.31
CA MET A 134 -26.51 14.03 9.11
C MET A 134 -27.77 14.77 8.66
N LYS A 135 -27.63 15.85 7.89
CA LYS A 135 -28.75 16.57 7.26
C LYS A 135 -29.35 15.82 6.06
N ILE A 136 -28.62 14.85 5.51
CA ILE A 136 -29.00 14.12 4.30
C ILE A 136 -29.55 12.76 4.72
N PRO A 137 -30.78 12.37 4.30
CA PRO A 137 -31.37 11.08 4.70
C PRO A 137 -30.48 9.87 4.40
N ASP A 138 -29.89 9.81 3.21
CA ASP A 138 -28.93 8.77 2.82
C ASP A 138 -27.68 8.82 3.71
N GLY A 139 -27.12 10.01 3.93
CA GLY A 139 -25.95 10.22 4.81
C GLY A 139 -26.18 9.74 6.24
N LYS A 140 -27.34 10.05 6.81
CA LYS A 140 -27.76 9.57 8.13
C LYS A 140 -27.88 8.04 8.16
N ALA A 141 -28.50 7.44 7.14
CA ALA A 141 -28.62 5.99 7.04
C ALA A 141 -27.26 5.30 6.92
N TRP A 142 -26.33 5.88 6.18
CA TRP A 142 -24.95 5.37 6.12
C TRP A 142 -24.27 5.44 7.49
N HIS A 143 -24.33 6.59 8.17
CA HIS A 143 -23.76 6.76 9.51
C HIS A 143 -24.32 5.74 10.52
N GLU A 144 -25.63 5.51 10.51
CA GLU A 144 -26.28 4.49 11.35
C GLU A 144 -25.77 3.07 11.03
N GLY A 145 -25.59 2.76 9.74
CA GLY A 145 -24.99 1.50 9.28
C GLY A 145 -23.56 1.31 9.80
N PHE A 146 -22.71 2.33 9.66
CA PHE A 146 -21.33 2.31 10.17
C PHE A 146 -21.26 2.19 11.69
N THR A 147 -22.11 2.92 12.42
CA THR A 147 -22.21 2.85 13.89
C THR A 147 -22.59 1.45 14.36
N LYS A 148 -23.46 0.76 13.63
CA LYS A 148 -23.86 -0.62 13.93
C LYS A 148 -22.77 -1.63 13.58
N GLY A 149 -21.95 -1.36 12.57
CA GLY A 149 -20.87 -2.24 12.13
C GLY A 149 -21.36 -3.51 11.40
N GLY A 150 -20.41 -4.39 11.07
CA GLY A 150 -20.68 -5.68 10.42
C GLY A 150 -21.46 -5.55 9.11
N ASP A 151 -22.45 -6.42 8.92
CA ASP A 151 -23.31 -6.43 7.72
C ASP A 151 -24.01 -5.09 7.45
N ALA A 152 -24.30 -4.30 8.49
CA ALA A 152 -24.96 -3.00 8.33
C ALA A 152 -24.01 -1.97 7.73
N ALA A 153 -22.75 -1.94 8.17
CA ALA A 153 -21.71 -1.09 7.59
C ALA A 153 -21.41 -1.51 6.14
N GLY A 154 -21.33 -2.82 5.88
CA GLY A 154 -21.16 -3.33 4.51
C GLY A 154 -22.28 -2.89 3.57
N LYS A 155 -23.55 -2.98 4.01
CA LYS A 155 -24.70 -2.50 3.21
C LYS A 155 -24.65 -1.00 2.97
N ALA A 156 -24.27 -0.20 3.97
CA ALA A 156 -24.10 1.24 3.81
C ALA A 156 -22.99 1.58 2.80
N ALA A 157 -21.84 0.92 2.90
CA ALA A 157 -20.73 1.08 1.95
C ALA A 157 -21.16 0.74 0.51
N PHE A 158 -21.83 -0.40 0.30
CA PHE A 158 -22.29 -0.79 -1.02
C PHE A 158 -23.38 0.14 -1.57
N ASP A 159 -24.30 0.63 -0.74
CA ASP A 159 -25.32 1.60 -1.17
C ASP A 159 -24.67 2.90 -1.66
N LEU A 160 -23.71 3.44 -0.90
CA LEU A 160 -22.94 4.63 -1.29
C LEU A 160 -22.20 4.42 -2.62
N ILE A 161 -21.45 3.32 -2.76
CA ILE A 161 -20.69 3.02 -3.98
C ILE A 161 -21.64 2.83 -5.18
N THR A 162 -22.78 2.17 -4.96
CA THR A 162 -23.79 1.96 -6.01
C THR A 162 -24.37 3.29 -6.48
N LYS A 163 -24.72 4.18 -5.56
CA LYS A 163 -25.23 5.51 -5.89
C LYS A 163 -24.20 6.36 -6.62
N PHE A 164 -22.94 6.31 -6.21
CA PHE A 164 -21.84 6.96 -6.93
C PHE A 164 -21.72 6.42 -8.36
N SER A 165 -21.62 5.10 -8.53
CA SER A 165 -21.48 4.46 -9.84
C SER A 165 -22.66 4.72 -10.79
N GLN A 166 -23.87 4.84 -10.24
CA GLN A 166 -25.09 5.10 -11.01
C GLN A 166 -25.37 6.59 -11.23
N GLY A 167 -24.56 7.49 -10.67
CA GLY A 167 -24.81 8.94 -10.73
C GLY A 167 -26.07 9.38 -9.98
N THR A 168 -26.46 8.65 -8.94
CA THR A 168 -27.68 8.87 -8.14
C THR A 168 -27.38 9.34 -6.71
N LEU A 169 -26.16 9.84 -6.46
CA LEU A 169 -25.81 10.49 -5.20
C LEU A 169 -26.72 11.69 -4.92
N PRO A 170 -27.07 11.94 -3.65
CA PRO A 170 -27.73 13.18 -3.26
C PRO A 170 -26.92 14.41 -3.73
N GLU A 171 -27.62 15.46 -4.20
CA GLU A 171 -26.96 16.64 -4.78
C GLU A 171 -25.96 17.27 -3.80
N GLN A 172 -26.36 17.43 -2.53
CA GLN A 172 -25.49 18.00 -1.50
C GLN A 172 -24.21 17.19 -1.27
N ILE A 173 -24.25 15.84 -1.40
CA ILE A 173 -23.02 15.03 -1.30
C ILE A 173 -22.09 15.34 -2.47
N LYS A 174 -22.63 15.48 -3.68
CA LYS A 174 -21.82 15.85 -4.85
C LYS A 174 -21.22 17.24 -4.66
N GLU A 175 -22.01 18.21 -4.23
CA GLU A 175 -21.53 19.59 -3.98
C GLU A 175 -20.45 19.63 -2.89
N ASP A 176 -20.65 18.92 -1.79
CA ASP A 176 -19.74 18.94 -0.64
C ASP A 176 -18.43 18.18 -0.92
N TYR A 177 -18.41 17.15 -1.77
CA TYR A 177 -17.25 16.27 -1.95
C TYR A 177 -16.71 16.17 -3.39
N SER A 178 -17.12 17.09 -4.28
CA SER A 178 -16.51 17.22 -5.61
C SER A 178 -15.25 18.10 -5.58
N PRO A 179 -14.31 17.93 -6.52
CA PRO A 179 -13.17 18.81 -6.68
C PRO A 179 -13.55 20.30 -6.67
N GLY A 180 -12.91 21.07 -5.79
CA GLY A 180 -13.16 22.51 -5.60
C GLY A 180 -14.16 22.86 -4.50
N SER A 181 -14.82 21.88 -3.86
CA SER A 181 -15.61 22.12 -2.66
C SER A 181 -14.72 22.41 -1.44
N GLU A 182 -15.30 23.01 -0.39
CA GLU A 182 -14.56 23.30 0.85
C GLU A 182 -13.99 22.03 1.50
N VAL A 183 -14.79 20.96 1.60
CA VAL A 183 -14.34 19.69 2.20
C VAL A 183 -13.24 19.05 1.37
N PHE A 184 -13.43 18.98 0.04
CA PHE A 184 -12.42 18.42 -0.86
C PHE A 184 -11.10 19.19 -0.74
N MET A 185 -11.15 20.52 -0.78
CA MET A 185 -9.94 21.36 -0.73
C MET A 185 -9.21 21.22 0.60
N GLY A 186 -9.94 21.19 1.72
CA GLY A 186 -9.32 20.97 3.03
C GLY A 186 -8.62 19.61 3.14
N VAL A 187 -9.22 18.55 2.58
CA VAL A 187 -8.60 17.22 2.55
C VAL A 187 -7.40 17.18 1.59
N TRP A 188 -7.50 17.85 0.44
CA TRP A 188 -6.40 17.95 -0.52
C TRP A 188 -5.19 18.69 0.07
N GLU A 189 -5.43 19.77 0.80
CA GLU A 189 -4.40 20.48 1.56
C GLU A 189 -3.78 19.58 2.63
N GLU A 190 -4.57 18.79 3.38
CA GLU A 190 -4.05 17.80 4.33
C GLU A 190 -3.10 16.80 3.66
N ILE A 191 -3.45 16.28 2.48
CA ILE A 191 -2.61 15.34 1.72
C ILE A 191 -1.29 16.00 1.30
N ILE A 192 -1.35 17.22 0.75
CA ILE A 192 -0.17 17.98 0.34
C ILE A 192 0.75 18.24 1.54
N ASP A 193 0.21 18.82 2.61
CA ASP A 193 0.96 19.18 3.80
C ASP A 193 1.62 17.94 4.43
N THR A 194 0.92 16.81 4.41
CA THR A 194 1.46 15.56 4.93
C THR A 194 2.57 15.01 4.04
N ALA A 195 2.42 15.02 2.71
CA ALA A 195 3.49 14.60 1.82
C ALA A 195 4.75 15.47 2.00
N GLU A 196 4.59 16.80 2.04
CA GLU A 196 5.69 17.75 2.27
C GLU A 196 6.39 17.50 3.62
N LYS A 197 5.62 17.23 4.67
CA LYS A 197 6.14 16.91 6.01
C LYS A 197 7.03 15.65 6.03
N TYR A 198 6.68 14.62 5.25
CA TYR A 198 7.42 13.34 5.26
C TYR A 198 8.49 13.22 4.18
N ASN A 199 8.52 14.13 3.21
CA ASN A 199 9.55 14.19 2.19
C ASN A 199 10.92 14.48 2.84
N ASP A 200 11.91 13.60 2.61
CA ASP A 200 13.28 13.72 3.13
C ASP A 200 14.27 13.55 1.98
N PRO A 201 14.62 14.65 1.27
CA PRO A 201 15.42 14.59 0.06
C PRO A 201 16.71 13.79 0.21
N GLY A 202 16.90 12.81 -0.67
CA GLY A 202 18.05 11.89 -0.67
C GLY A 202 17.89 10.66 0.23
N LYS A 203 16.78 10.53 0.98
CA LYS A 203 16.47 9.35 1.78
C LYS A 203 15.08 8.78 1.50
N PHE A 204 14.07 9.63 1.34
CA PHE A 204 12.70 9.21 1.06
C PHE A 204 11.97 10.29 0.25
N THR A 205 11.31 9.88 -0.83
CA THR A 205 10.46 10.80 -1.61
C THR A 205 8.98 10.54 -1.34
N ALA A 206 8.30 11.52 -0.77
CA ALA A 206 6.84 11.52 -0.68
C ALA A 206 6.27 12.22 -1.92
N PHE A 207 5.63 11.47 -2.81
CA PHE A 207 4.94 12.07 -3.95
C PHE A 207 3.53 12.48 -3.56
N ILE A 208 3.13 13.66 -4.03
CA ILE A 208 1.75 14.12 -4.01
C ILE A 208 1.05 13.52 -5.23
N GLY A 209 0.04 12.72 -4.99
CA GLY A 209 -0.74 12.05 -6.03
C GLY A 209 -2.20 11.94 -5.62
N PHE A 210 -3.00 11.47 -6.57
CA PHE A 210 -4.40 11.17 -6.37
C PHE A 210 -4.80 10.11 -7.40
N GLU A 211 -5.92 9.45 -7.14
CA GLU A 211 -6.56 8.61 -8.15
C GLU A 211 -7.83 9.29 -8.67
N TRP A 212 -7.99 9.29 -10.00
CA TRP A 212 -9.23 9.69 -10.63
C TRP A 212 -10.02 8.48 -11.15
N THR A 213 -11.30 8.43 -10.81
CA THR A 213 -12.19 7.35 -11.20
C THR A 213 -13.14 7.77 -12.33
N SER A 214 -13.19 6.94 -13.37
CA SER A 214 -14.19 7.02 -14.43
C SER A 214 -15.12 5.81 -14.35
N VAL A 215 -16.43 6.05 -14.28
CA VAL A 215 -17.46 4.99 -14.22
C VAL A 215 -18.38 4.90 -15.47
N PRO A 216 -17.87 5.00 -16.71
CA PRO A 216 -18.74 4.98 -17.89
C PRO A 216 -19.46 3.64 -17.99
N LYS A 217 -20.79 3.64 -17.98
CA LYS A 217 -21.62 2.41 -18.07
C LYS A 217 -21.28 1.35 -17.01
N GLY A 218 -20.77 1.76 -15.85
CA GLY A 218 -20.37 0.85 -14.76
C GLY A 218 -18.98 0.21 -14.91
N PHE A 219 -18.20 0.57 -15.94
CA PHE A 219 -16.78 0.21 -15.99
C PHE A 219 -16.01 1.05 -14.97
N ASN A 220 -15.35 0.43 -14.00
CA ASN A 220 -14.54 1.14 -13.02
C ASN A 220 -13.11 1.30 -13.57
N LEU A 221 -12.78 2.50 -14.06
CA LEU A 221 -11.48 2.83 -14.64
C LEU A 221 -10.75 3.81 -13.72
N HIS A 222 -9.49 3.51 -13.45
CA HIS A 222 -8.64 4.24 -12.52
C HIS A 222 -7.45 4.83 -13.29
N ARG A 223 -7.14 6.11 -13.04
CA ARG A 223 -6.01 6.82 -13.65
C ARG A 223 -5.23 7.64 -12.65
#